data_AF-A0A538P7N3-F1
#
_entry.id   AF-A0A538P7N3-F1
#
_cell.length_a   1.000
_cell.length_b   1.000
_cell.length_c   1.000
_cell.angle_alpha   90.00
_cell.angle_beta   90.00
_cell.angle_gamma   90.00
#
_symmetry.space_group_name_H-M   'P 1'
#
loop_
_entity.id
_entity.type
_entity.pdbx_description
1 polymer ?
#
loop_
_entity_poly.entity_id
_entity_poly.type
_entity_poly.pdbx_seq_one_letter_code
_entity_poly.pdbx_strand_id
1 'polypeptide(L)'
;MSIREGADCLPLARNSKSKLKNRATPHFYGNFSLSEKMAQNPPDWFRGAEIIFGLVSVLISMVIILNPGYGNETLVLLLSLGLFFNAVRMISTGGVGHLSRSFRGIGLIGGALVVTIVALGFFSPGLGISTLISLLASGLIIQGAARLANVAHAGHPRWLRVSALTVGSLTVVLASVTLLEPNLALVSLVALLTIVLLINGFESIVSGVRPSSRKQLTLLKLIVFAIFYGFVNINWIDLFATSAPGYHIWLILTYMAPFGVLLVFQGLKDWQLALSLGLLVSLLNDVGYYFTGDLLFGFHVPLVPWLAGQLGFLGNTVLFVFQGGFFTFPVTSTLMGLSIYSRIAVVTAVLFHWWRYPSELVA
;
A
#
# COMPACT_ATOMS: atom_id res chain seq x y z
N MET A 1 19.13 74.82 48.21
CA MET A 1 18.96 73.56 47.46
C MET A 1 17.47 73.46 47.10
N SER A 2 17.19 73.50 45.79
CA SER A 2 15.90 73.49 45.06
C SER A 2 14.81 72.61 45.69
N ILE A 3 13.57 73.08 45.97
CA ILE A 3 12.36 73.16 45.09
C ILE A 3 12.08 71.77 44.43
N ARG A 4 10.97 71.05 44.68
CA ARG A 4 9.57 71.33 44.23
C ARG A 4 8.58 70.24 44.69
N GLU A 5 7.35 70.69 44.88
CA GLU A 5 6.09 69.94 45.06
C GLU A 5 5.68 69.12 43.82
N GLY A 6 4.71 68.20 44.00
CA GLY A 6 3.97 67.60 42.89
C GLY A 6 2.98 66.52 43.34
N ALA A 7 1.78 66.95 43.68
CA ALA A 7 0.60 66.12 43.92
C ALA A 7 -0.01 65.57 42.62
N ASP A 8 -1.01 64.70 42.81
CA ASP A 8 -2.09 64.31 41.89
C ASP A 8 -1.84 63.21 40.83
N CYS A 9 -2.50 62.05 41.02
CA CYS A 9 -3.61 61.59 40.16
C CYS A 9 -4.07 60.15 40.50
N LEU A 10 -5.34 60.03 40.89
CA LEU A 10 -6.24 58.85 40.73
C LEU A 10 -6.32 58.42 39.23
N PRO A 11 -7.04 57.33 38.79
CA PRO A 11 -7.87 56.34 39.49
C PRO A 11 -7.72 54.86 39.03
N LEU A 12 -8.39 53.95 39.76
CA LEU A 12 -9.09 52.72 39.33
C LEU A 12 -8.86 52.20 37.88
N ALA A 13 -8.05 51.16 37.73
CA ALA A 13 -8.02 50.32 36.52
C ALA A 13 -8.86 49.04 36.69
N ARG A 14 -10.17 49.25 36.53
CA ARG A 14 -11.09 48.49 35.67
C ARG A 14 -10.81 46.98 35.47
N ASN A 15 -11.58 46.21 36.23
CA ASN A 15 -12.12 44.88 35.92
C ASN A 15 -12.31 44.63 34.40
N SER A 16 -11.36 43.91 33.81
CA SER A 16 -11.48 43.35 32.45
C SER A 16 -11.79 41.86 32.58
N LYS A 17 -13.06 41.57 32.91
CA LYS A 17 -13.75 40.40 32.38
C LYS A 17 -13.65 40.45 30.85
N SER A 18 -12.55 39.93 30.31
CA SER A 18 -12.48 39.59 28.89
C SER A 18 -13.46 38.46 28.69
N LYS A 19 -14.67 38.85 28.31
CA LYS A 19 -15.61 38.10 27.49
C LYS A 19 -14.81 37.29 26.46
N LEU A 20 -14.41 36.08 26.83
CA LEU A 20 -14.25 35.00 25.87
C LEU A 20 -15.68 34.74 25.38
N LYS A 21 -15.98 35.52 24.35
CA LYS A 21 -17.13 35.43 23.48
C LYS A 21 -17.28 33.95 23.16
N ASN A 22 -18.25 33.32 23.81
CA ASN A 22 -18.94 32.13 23.32
C ASN A 22 -19.38 32.47 21.88
N ARG A 23 -18.47 32.28 20.92
CA ARG A 23 -18.84 31.96 19.55
C ARG A 23 -19.38 30.56 19.66
N ALA A 24 -20.65 30.47 20.05
CA ALA A 24 -21.50 29.38 19.65
C ALA A 24 -21.33 29.30 18.14
N THR A 25 -20.55 28.32 17.70
CA THR A 25 -20.57 27.86 16.32
C THR A 25 -22.03 27.60 15.99
N PRO A 26 -22.61 28.22 14.95
CA PRO A 26 -23.95 27.85 14.54
C PRO A 26 -23.91 26.36 14.21
N HIS A 27 -24.55 25.56 15.06
CA HIS A 27 -24.81 24.16 14.77
C HIS A 27 -25.84 24.15 13.65
N PHE A 28 -25.33 24.29 12.43
CA PHE A 28 -26.05 24.13 11.18
C PHE A 28 -26.31 22.63 11.00
N TYR A 29 -27.18 22.07 11.85
CA TYR A 29 -27.80 20.78 11.57
C TYR A 29 -28.86 21.01 10.50
N GLY A 30 -28.40 21.32 9.29
CA GLY A 30 -29.21 21.12 8.10
C GLY A 30 -29.56 19.63 8.03
N ASN A 31 -30.82 19.33 7.70
CA ASN A 31 -31.27 17.99 7.38
C ASN A 31 -30.50 17.49 6.14
N PHE A 32 -29.31 16.93 6.37
CA PHE A 32 -28.54 16.25 5.34
C PHE A 32 -29.40 15.13 4.77
N SER A 33 -29.54 15.12 3.45
CA SER A 33 -30.22 14.05 2.74
C SER A 33 -29.56 12.70 3.06
N LEU A 34 -30.31 11.58 2.98
CA LEU A 34 -29.76 10.24 3.19
C LEU A 34 -28.51 9.99 2.32
N SER A 35 -28.48 10.59 1.13
CA SER A 35 -27.35 10.61 0.20
C SER A 35 -26.10 11.31 0.76
N GLU A 36 -26.23 12.41 1.50
CA GLU A 36 -25.09 13.11 2.10
C GLU A 36 -24.58 12.41 3.36
N LYS A 37 -25.45 11.76 4.12
CA LYS A 37 -25.04 10.91 5.26
C LYS A 37 -24.31 9.65 4.79
N MET A 38 -24.77 9.01 3.70
CA MET A 38 -24.06 7.89 3.05
C MET A 38 -22.77 8.32 2.36
N ALA A 39 -22.69 9.58 1.94
CA ALA A 39 -21.43 10.15 1.55
C ALA A 39 -20.50 10.07 2.79
N GLN A 40 -20.71 10.84 3.86
CA GLN A 40 -19.70 11.03 4.92
C GLN A 40 -19.06 9.75 5.52
N ASN A 41 -19.73 8.59 5.49
CA ASN A 41 -19.15 7.28 5.81
C ASN A 41 -19.43 6.26 4.70
N PRO A 42 -18.51 6.02 3.74
CA PRO A 42 -18.70 5.00 2.72
C PRO A 42 -18.88 3.62 3.39
N PRO A 43 -19.69 2.73 2.81
CA PRO A 43 -19.96 1.40 3.36
C PRO A 43 -18.68 0.59 3.60
N ASP A 44 -18.66 -0.27 4.63
CA ASP A 44 -17.47 -1.06 4.95
C ASP A 44 -17.06 -2.03 3.84
N TRP A 45 -18.00 -2.54 3.04
CA TRP A 45 -17.69 -3.39 1.88
C TRP A 45 -16.83 -2.65 0.84
N PHE A 46 -17.02 -1.33 0.69
CA PHE A 46 -16.23 -0.52 -0.23
C PHE A 46 -14.78 -0.44 0.22
N ARG A 47 -14.55 -0.31 1.53
CA ARG A 47 -13.21 -0.32 2.12
C ARG A 47 -12.51 -1.65 1.87
N GLY A 48 -13.24 -2.75 2.07
CA GLY A 48 -12.74 -4.09 1.75
C GLY A 48 -12.35 -4.22 0.28
N ALA A 49 -13.20 -3.74 -0.63
CA ALA A 49 -12.92 -3.74 -2.06
C ALA A 49 -11.69 -2.90 -2.44
N GLU A 50 -11.52 -1.71 -1.87
CA GLU A 50 -10.33 -0.87 -2.10
C GLU A 50 -9.04 -1.58 -1.68
N ILE A 51 -9.05 -2.27 -0.52
CA ILE A 51 -7.90 -3.03 -0.04
C ILE A 51 -7.61 -4.20 -0.98
N ILE A 52 -8.62 -4.98 -1.35
CA ILE A 52 -8.47 -6.16 -2.21
C ILE A 52 -7.94 -5.76 -3.59
N PHE A 53 -8.56 -4.79 -4.26
CA PHE A 53 -8.09 -4.32 -5.57
C PHE A 53 -6.69 -3.72 -5.49
N GLY A 54 -6.38 -3.05 -4.38
CA GLY A 54 -5.05 -2.55 -4.10
C GLY A 54 -4.00 -3.66 -4.01
N LEU A 55 -4.27 -4.69 -3.21
CA LEU A 55 -3.40 -5.85 -3.04
C LEU A 55 -3.19 -6.57 -4.37
N VAL A 56 -4.25 -6.84 -5.13
CA VAL A 56 -4.15 -7.50 -6.44
C VAL A 56 -3.30 -6.68 -7.41
N SER A 57 -3.46 -5.35 -7.43
CA SER A 57 -2.65 -4.47 -8.29
C SER A 57 -1.16 -4.49 -7.91
N VAL A 58 -0.84 -4.47 -6.61
CA VAL A 58 0.53 -4.58 -6.10
C VAL A 58 1.13 -5.94 -6.50
N LEU A 59 0.39 -7.03 -6.31
CA LEU A 59 0.86 -8.39 -6.64
C LEU A 59 1.15 -8.55 -8.13
N ILE A 60 0.23 -8.12 -9.00
CA ILE A 60 0.43 -8.14 -10.45
C ILE A 60 1.68 -7.34 -10.82
N SER A 61 1.86 -6.16 -10.22
CA SER A 61 3.02 -5.31 -10.51
C SER A 61 4.33 -5.98 -10.11
N MET A 62 4.34 -6.62 -8.94
CA MET A 62 5.51 -7.33 -8.45
C MET A 62 5.88 -8.52 -9.33
N VAL A 63 4.88 -9.29 -9.79
CA VAL A 63 5.08 -10.39 -10.73
C VAL A 63 5.73 -9.89 -12.03
N ILE A 64 5.28 -8.74 -12.57
CA ILE A 64 5.86 -8.19 -13.80
C ILE A 64 7.30 -7.69 -13.59
N ILE A 65 7.58 -6.93 -12.52
CA ILE A 65 8.95 -6.41 -12.24
C ILE A 65 9.96 -7.54 -12.15
N LEU A 66 9.59 -8.64 -11.50
CA LEU A 66 10.52 -9.72 -11.17
C LEU A 66 10.66 -10.74 -12.29
N ASN A 67 9.74 -10.74 -13.26
CA ASN A 67 9.80 -11.60 -14.44
C ASN A 67 9.79 -10.78 -15.74
N PRO A 68 10.83 -9.98 -16.01
CA PRO A 68 10.91 -9.20 -17.24
C PRO A 68 10.99 -10.08 -18.51
N GLY A 69 11.30 -11.36 -18.35
CA GLY A 69 11.37 -12.35 -19.43
C GLY A 69 10.04 -13.02 -19.79
N TYR A 70 8.92 -12.65 -19.15
CA TYR A 70 7.61 -13.14 -19.58
C TYR A 70 7.31 -12.77 -21.03
N GLY A 71 6.63 -13.68 -21.74
CA GLY A 71 6.21 -13.45 -23.11
C GLY A 71 5.32 -12.21 -23.21
N ASN A 72 5.40 -11.51 -24.35
CA ASN A 72 4.64 -10.29 -24.60
C ASN A 72 3.14 -10.45 -24.33
N GLU A 73 2.56 -11.60 -24.68
CA GLU A 73 1.15 -11.93 -24.43
C GLU A 73 0.83 -12.00 -22.93
N THR A 74 1.67 -12.67 -22.14
CA THR A 74 1.53 -12.76 -20.68
C THR A 74 1.63 -11.39 -20.04
N LEU A 75 2.58 -10.57 -20.47
CA LEU A 75 2.73 -9.19 -19.98
C LEU A 75 1.49 -8.36 -20.30
N VAL A 76 1.00 -8.39 -21.55
CA VAL A 76 -0.21 -7.67 -21.96
C VAL A 76 -1.44 -8.13 -21.16
N LEU A 77 -1.58 -9.44 -20.91
CA LEU A 77 -2.65 -10.00 -20.08
C LEU A 77 -2.60 -9.48 -18.64
N LEU A 78 -1.45 -9.59 -17.98
CA LEU A 78 -1.26 -9.14 -16.60
C LEU A 78 -1.53 -7.62 -16.46
N LEU A 79 -1.05 -6.85 -17.43
CA LEU A 79 -1.25 -5.41 -17.49
C LEU A 79 -2.71 -5.03 -17.71
N SER A 80 -3.41 -5.74 -18.61
CA SER A 80 -4.84 -5.57 -18.85
C SER A 80 -5.66 -5.87 -17.59
N LEU A 81 -5.29 -6.91 -16.85
CA LEU A 81 -5.91 -7.27 -15.58
C LEU A 81 -5.71 -6.17 -14.51
N GLY A 82 -4.49 -5.65 -14.38
CA GLY A 82 -4.21 -4.54 -13.46
C GLY A 82 -4.98 -3.26 -13.81
N LEU A 83 -5.07 -2.94 -15.12
CA LEU A 83 -5.86 -1.80 -15.61
C LEU A 83 -7.35 -1.98 -15.34
N PHE A 84 -7.87 -3.20 -15.50
CA PHE A 84 -9.26 -3.52 -15.20
C PHE A 84 -9.61 -3.25 -13.73
N PHE A 85 -8.82 -3.76 -12.78
CA PHE A 85 -9.07 -3.50 -11.36
C PHE A 85 -9.03 -2.01 -11.01
N ASN A 86 -8.09 -1.29 -11.61
CA ASN A 86 -8.03 0.16 -11.47
C ASN A 86 -9.24 0.89 -12.07
N ALA A 87 -9.76 0.42 -13.21
CA ALA A 87 -10.95 0.97 -13.82
C ALA A 87 -12.20 0.72 -12.97
N VAL A 88 -12.36 -0.49 -12.43
CA VAL A 88 -13.43 -0.84 -11.47
C VAL A 88 -13.37 0.07 -10.25
N ARG A 89 -12.17 0.31 -9.70
CA ARG A 89 -11.98 1.29 -8.60
C ARG A 89 -12.40 2.69 -9.01
N MET A 90 -12.05 3.14 -10.22
CA MET A 90 -12.41 4.47 -10.72
C MET A 90 -13.92 4.66 -10.86
N ILE A 91 -14.63 3.62 -11.35
CA ILE A 91 -16.10 3.58 -11.38
C ILE A 91 -16.65 3.63 -9.95
N SER A 92 -16.11 2.78 -9.07
CA SER A 92 -16.57 2.65 -7.69
C SER A 92 -16.43 3.98 -6.94
N THR A 93 -15.28 4.64 -7.05
CA THR A 93 -15.01 5.95 -6.43
C THR A 93 -15.86 7.08 -7.03
N GLY A 94 -16.12 7.08 -8.35
CA GLY A 94 -17.04 8.04 -8.99
C GLY A 94 -18.51 7.81 -8.61
N GLY A 95 -18.88 6.58 -8.26
CA GLY A 95 -20.22 6.21 -7.81
C GLY A 95 -20.55 6.72 -6.40
N VAL A 96 -19.59 6.68 -5.47
CA VAL A 96 -19.78 7.14 -4.08
C VAL A 96 -19.89 8.68 -4.07
N GLY A 97 -21.10 9.19 -3.79
CA GLY A 97 -21.60 10.53 -4.13
C GLY A 97 -20.97 11.76 -3.45
N HIS A 98 -19.69 11.73 -3.10
CA HIS A 98 -18.95 12.87 -2.51
C HIS A 98 -18.40 13.88 -3.50
N LEU A 99 -18.20 13.45 -4.73
CA LEU A 99 -17.55 14.27 -5.74
C LEU A 99 -18.60 15.17 -6.40
N SER A 100 -18.21 16.38 -6.80
CA SER A 100 -19.13 17.24 -7.55
C SER A 100 -19.52 16.57 -8.87
N ARG A 101 -20.72 16.90 -9.40
CA ARG A 101 -21.33 16.18 -10.54
C ARG A 101 -20.38 15.99 -11.72
N SER A 102 -19.56 16.98 -12.04
CA SER A 102 -18.58 16.91 -13.13
C SER A 102 -17.51 15.84 -12.92
N PHE A 103 -17.08 15.61 -11.68
CA PHE A 103 -16.00 14.66 -11.37
C PHE A 103 -16.49 13.24 -11.17
N ARG A 104 -17.73 13.08 -10.69
CA ARG A 104 -18.43 11.79 -10.74
C ARG A 104 -18.52 11.30 -12.19
N GLY A 105 -18.82 12.21 -13.12
CA GLY A 105 -18.84 11.92 -14.55
C GLY A 105 -17.48 11.43 -15.06
N ILE A 106 -16.38 12.12 -14.72
CA ILE A 106 -15.03 11.76 -15.18
C ILE A 106 -14.63 10.36 -14.69
N GLY A 107 -14.86 10.04 -13.41
CA GLY A 107 -14.53 8.72 -12.86
C GLY A 107 -15.36 7.58 -13.48
N LEU A 108 -16.67 7.79 -13.60
CA LEU A 108 -17.58 6.79 -14.16
C LEU A 108 -17.35 6.57 -15.65
N ILE A 109 -17.31 7.64 -16.45
CA ILE A 109 -17.14 7.56 -17.90
C ILE A 109 -15.73 7.06 -18.23
N GLY A 110 -14.70 7.63 -17.60
CA GLY A 110 -13.32 7.18 -17.81
C GLY A 110 -13.15 5.70 -17.44
N GLY A 111 -13.77 5.26 -16.34
CA GLY A 111 -13.65 3.88 -15.88
C GLY A 111 -14.36 2.92 -16.81
N ALA A 112 -15.58 3.24 -17.22
CA ALA A 112 -16.33 2.46 -18.20
C ALA A 112 -15.58 2.35 -19.55
N LEU A 113 -14.93 3.45 -19.97
CA LEU A 113 -14.15 3.48 -21.20
C LEU A 113 -12.91 2.59 -21.09
N VAL A 114 -12.16 2.65 -19.97
CA VAL A 114 -11.02 1.75 -19.74
C VAL A 114 -11.46 0.28 -19.67
N VAL A 115 -12.58 -0.03 -19.00
CA VAL A 115 -13.14 -1.40 -18.99
C VAL A 115 -13.47 -1.86 -20.41
N THR A 116 -14.08 -0.99 -21.22
CA THR A 116 -14.40 -1.29 -22.63
C THR A 116 -13.14 -1.58 -23.43
N ILE A 117 -12.10 -0.76 -23.27
CA ILE A 117 -10.79 -0.94 -23.93
C ILE A 117 -10.18 -2.29 -23.54
N VAL A 118 -10.16 -2.62 -22.25
CA VAL A 118 -9.61 -3.90 -21.77
C VAL A 118 -10.42 -5.08 -22.30
N ALA A 119 -11.75 -4.98 -22.28
CA ALA A 119 -12.63 -6.02 -22.82
C ALA A 119 -12.41 -6.23 -24.33
N LEU A 120 -12.28 -5.16 -25.12
CA LEU A 120 -11.98 -5.26 -26.54
C LEU A 120 -10.65 -5.97 -26.79
N GLY A 121 -9.63 -5.68 -25.98
CA GLY A 121 -8.34 -6.37 -26.05
C GLY A 121 -8.45 -7.86 -25.71
N PHE A 122 -9.25 -8.22 -24.72
CA PHE A 122 -9.41 -9.60 -24.27
C PHE A 122 -10.25 -10.46 -25.23
N PHE A 123 -11.38 -9.92 -25.71
CA PHE A 123 -12.32 -10.65 -26.57
C PHE A 123 -11.94 -10.66 -28.06
N SER A 124 -10.88 -9.96 -28.44
CA SER A 124 -10.41 -9.89 -29.81
C SER A 124 -8.99 -10.47 -29.93
N PRO A 125 -8.81 -11.81 -29.77
CA PRO A 125 -7.50 -12.45 -29.78
C PRO A 125 -6.73 -12.33 -31.11
N GLY A 126 -7.38 -11.82 -32.16
CA GLY A 126 -6.74 -11.49 -33.45
C GLY A 126 -6.16 -10.07 -33.53
N LEU A 127 -6.30 -9.24 -32.49
CA LEU A 127 -5.66 -7.93 -32.47
C LEU A 127 -4.14 -8.10 -32.34
N GLY A 128 -3.40 -7.49 -33.27
CA GLY A 128 -1.96 -7.42 -33.16
C GLY A 128 -1.52 -6.76 -31.84
N ILE A 129 -0.35 -7.17 -31.35
CA ILE A 129 0.25 -6.64 -30.11
C ILE A 129 0.31 -5.11 -30.14
N SER A 130 0.61 -4.50 -31.29
CA SER A 130 0.63 -3.03 -31.46
C SER A 130 -0.73 -2.38 -31.20
N THR A 131 -1.82 -3.01 -31.62
CA THR A 131 -3.18 -2.52 -31.35
C THR A 131 -3.51 -2.63 -29.87
N LEU A 132 -3.15 -3.74 -29.21
CA LEU A 132 -3.35 -3.92 -27.77
C LEU A 132 -2.57 -2.87 -26.97
N ILE A 133 -1.30 -2.64 -27.32
CA ILE A 133 -0.47 -1.58 -26.72
C ILE A 133 -1.15 -0.21 -26.87
N SER A 134 -1.66 0.12 -28.06
CA SER A 134 -2.31 1.40 -28.34
C SER A 134 -3.59 1.59 -27.53
N LEU A 135 -4.38 0.52 -27.40
CA LEU A 135 -5.56 0.47 -26.55
C LEU A 135 -5.22 0.71 -25.08
N LEU A 136 -4.23 -0.02 -24.54
CA LEU A 136 -3.81 0.13 -23.14
C LEU A 136 -3.23 1.53 -22.86
N ALA A 137 -2.41 2.07 -23.78
CA ALA A 137 -1.88 3.42 -23.68
C ALA A 137 -3.00 4.48 -23.69
N SER A 138 -4.03 4.30 -24.52
CA SER A 138 -5.22 5.17 -24.52
C SER A 138 -5.97 5.12 -23.19
N GLY A 139 -6.14 3.91 -22.63
CA GLY A 139 -6.73 3.73 -21.30
C GLY A 139 -5.95 4.45 -20.19
N LEU A 140 -4.61 4.42 -20.27
CA LEU A 140 -3.75 5.16 -19.35
C LEU A 140 -3.88 6.67 -19.46
N ILE A 141 -3.95 7.21 -20.68
CA ILE A 141 -4.13 8.65 -20.87
C ILE A 141 -5.43 9.09 -20.19
N ILE A 142 -6.51 8.34 -20.37
CA ILE A 142 -7.81 8.61 -19.77
C ILE A 142 -7.72 8.55 -18.24
N GLN A 143 -7.06 7.52 -17.71
CA GLN A 143 -6.84 7.38 -16.28
C GLN A 143 -5.98 8.52 -15.69
N GLY A 144 -4.90 8.88 -16.37
CA GLY A 144 -4.01 9.97 -15.98
C GLY A 144 -4.72 11.32 -16.02
N ALA A 145 -5.51 11.58 -17.06
CA ALA A 145 -6.35 12.78 -17.17
C ALA A 145 -7.40 12.85 -16.04
N ALA A 146 -8.04 11.73 -15.69
CA ALA A 146 -8.97 11.67 -14.56
C ALA A 146 -8.27 12.01 -13.22
N ARG A 147 -7.03 11.55 -13.01
CA ARG A 147 -6.23 11.92 -11.83
C ARG A 147 -5.87 13.40 -11.81
N LEU A 148 -5.47 13.96 -12.95
CA LEU A 148 -5.16 15.38 -13.07
C LEU A 148 -6.38 16.26 -12.80
N ALA A 149 -7.57 15.84 -13.23
CA ALA A 149 -8.81 16.52 -12.88
C ALA A 149 -8.96 16.60 -11.35
N ASN A 150 -8.72 15.50 -10.62
CA ASN A 150 -8.85 15.47 -9.16
C ASN A 150 -7.91 16.46 -8.43
N VAL A 151 -6.81 16.92 -9.05
CA VAL A 151 -5.91 17.94 -8.47
C VAL A 151 -6.61 19.29 -8.27
N ALA A 152 -7.57 19.61 -9.14
CA ALA A 152 -8.31 20.87 -9.13
C ALA A 152 -9.29 21.00 -7.95
N HIS A 153 -9.54 19.92 -7.21
CA HIS A 153 -10.41 19.94 -6.04
C HIS A 153 -9.72 20.49 -4.80
N ALA A 154 -10.18 21.65 -4.33
CA ALA A 154 -9.72 22.28 -3.10
C ALA A 154 -10.00 21.47 -1.82
N GLY A 155 -10.95 20.51 -1.88
CA GLY A 155 -11.33 19.66 -0.73
C GLY A 155 -10.37 18.50 -0.43
N HIS A 156 -9.45 18.16 -1.33
CA HIS A 156 -8.52 17.06 -1.09
C HIS A 156 -7.31 17.50 -0.26
N PRO A 157 -6.81 16.63 0.65
CA PRO A 157 -5.60 16.92 1.42
C PRO A 157 -4.41 17.12 0.47
N ARG A 158 -3.50 18.04 0.83
CA ARG A 158 -2.38 18.46 -0.03
C ARG A 158 -1.54 17.30 -0.55
N TRP A 159 -1.27 16.29 0.27
CA TRP A 159 -0.48 15.12 -0.13
C TRP A 159 -1.15 14.33 -1.25
N LEU A 160 -2.48 14.18 -1.22
CA LEU A 160 -3.24 13.46 -2.24
C LEU A 160 -3.26 14.24 -3.54
N ARG A 161 -3.35 15.57 -3.48
CA ARG A 161 -3.25 16.44 -4.65
C ARG A 161 -1.87 16.37 -5.30
N VAL A 162 -0.80 16.37 -4.50
CA VAL A 162 0.57 16.21 -5.00
C VAL A 162 0.74 14.85 -5.65
N SER A 163 0.27 13.77 -5.01
CA SER A 163 0.32 12.42 -5.60
C SER A 163 -0.45 12.34 -6.92
N ALA A 164 -1.69 12.83 -6.94
CA ALA A 164 -2.52 12.83 -8.15
C ALA A 164 -1.90 13.64 -9.28
N LEU A 165 -1.25 14.77 -8.97
CA LEU A 165 -0.52 15.57 -9.95
C LEU A 165 0.70 14.81 -10.49
N THR A 166 1.57 14.33 -9.61
CA THR A 166 2.80 13.63 -10.02
C THR A 166 2.50 12.36 -10.80
N VAL A 167 1.63 11.49 -10.26
CA VAL A 167 1.28 10.22 -10.90
C VAL A 167 0.45 10.44 -12.16
N GLY A 168 -0.50 11.37 -12.14
CA GLY A 168 -1.33 11.70 -13.29
C GLY A 168 -0.52 12.26 -14.46
N SER A 169 0.35 13.24 -14.20
CA SER A 169 1.23 13.82 -15.22
C SER A 169 2.18 12.77 -15.80
N LEU A 170 2.83 11.99 -14.94
CA LEU A 170 3.75 10.92 -15.36
C LEU A 170 3.04 9.90 -16.26
N THR A 171 1.83 9.48 -15.87
CA THR A 171 1.03 8.51 -16.62
C THR A 171 0.68 9.05 -18.02
N VAL A 172 0.20 10.30 -18.12
CA VAL A 172 -0.18 10.89 -19.41
C VAL A 172 1.02 11.06 -20.34
N VAL A 173 2.13 11.61 -19.83
CA VAL A 173 3.33 11.87 -20.65
C VAL A 173 3.85 10.59 -21.26
N LEU A 174 4.04 9.56 -20.44
CA LEU A 174 4.66 8.33 -20.89
C LEU A 174 3.70 7.44 -21.70
N ALA A 175 2.39 7.49 -21.44
CA ALA A 175 1.41 6.86 -22.31
C ALA A 175 1.36 7.54 -23.70
N SER A 176 1.58 8.86 -23.75
CA SER A 176 1.71 9.59 -25.02
C SER A 176 2.99 9.17 -25.77
N VAL A 177 4.14 9.06 -25.08
CA VAL A 177 5.38 8.54 -25.68
C VAL A 177 5.19 7.14 -26.24
N THR A 178 4.46 6.28 -25.51
CA THR A 178 4.13 4.92 -25.96
C THR A 178 3.34 4.91 -27.28
N LEU A 179 2.42 5.86 -27.48
CA LEU A 179 1.67 5.98 -28.74
C LEU A 179 2.51 6.51 -29.90
N LEU A 180 3.51 7.35 -29.61
CA LEU A 180 4.36 7.96 -30.63
C LEU A 180 5.48 7.02 -31.12
N GLU A 181 5.99 6.14 -30.24
CA GLU A 181 7.11 5.24 -30.53
C GLU A 181 6.76 3.76 -30.29
N PRO A 182 6.03 3.10 -31.21
CA PRO A 182 5.53 1.73 -31.04
C PRO A 182 6.62 0.66 -30.76
N ASN A 183 7.86 0.90 -31.19
CA ASN A 183 8.97 -0.05 -31.01
C ASN A 183 9.57 0.02 -29.60
N LEU A 184 9.60 1.21 -28.98
CA LEU A 184 9.94 1.40 -27.57
C LEU A 184 8.73 1.17 -26.65
N ALA A 185 7.54 1.15 -27.25
CA ALA A 185 6.27 1.13 -26.55
C ALA A 185 6.17 -0.06 -25.62
N LEU A 186 6.47 -1.29 -26.04
CA LEU A 186 6.20 -2.43 -25.17
C LEU A 186 7.02 -2.40 -23.88
N VAL A 187 8.34 -2.27 -23.96
CA VAL A 187 9.21 -2.27 -22.76
C VAL A 187 8.90 -1.06 -21.88
N SER A 188 8.76 0.13 -22.48
CA SER A 188 8.48 1.37 -21.75
C SER A 188 7.07 1.36 -21.13
N LEU A 189 6.08 0.83 -21.84
CA LEU A 189 4.70 0.67 -21.38
C LEU A 189 4.61 -0.35 -20.25
N VAL A 190 5.29 -1.48 -20.37
CA VAL A 190 5.34 -2.51 -19.32
C VAL A 190 5.96 -1.92 -18.06
N ALA A 191 7.14 -1.31 -18.17
CA ALA A 191 7.80 -0.69 -17.02
C ALA A 191 6.92 0.40 -16.37
N LEU A 192 6.33 1.28 -17.19
CA LEU A 192 5.44 2.32 -16.71
C LEU A 192 4.21 1.76 -16.02
N LEU A 193 3.47 0.89 -16.71
CA LEU A 193 2.23 0.38 -16.19
C LEU A 193 2.49 -0.34 -14.88
N THR A 194 3.59 -1.06 -14.79
CA THR A 194 3.97 -1.72 -13.56
C THR A 194 4.18 -0.73 -12.42
N ILE A 195 4.86 0.39 -12.65
CA ILE A 195 5.02 1.46 -11.66
C ILE A 195 3.66 2.09 -11.31
N VAL A 196 2.83 2.39 -12.30
CA VAL A 196 1.51 3.01 -12.10
C VAL A 196 0.59 2.06 -11.32
N LEU A 197 0.51 0.79 -11.70
CA LEU A 197 -0.26 -0.25 -11.01
C LEU A 197 0.22 -0.41 -9.56
N LEU A 198 1.53 -0.38 -9.33
CA LEU A 198 2.11 -0.47 -7.99
C LEU A 198 1.70 0.71 -7.12
N ILE A 199 1.90 1.94 -7.61
CA ILE A 199 1.52 3.17 -6.90
C ILE A 199 0.01 3.18 -6.63
N ASN A 200 -0.80 2.87 -7.65
CA ASN A 200 -2.26 2.85 -7.52
C ASN A 200 -2.73 1.81 -6.51
N GLY A 201 -2.06 0.66 -6.50
CA GLY A 201 -2.30 -0.43 -5.56
C GLY A 201 -2.06 0.04 -4.12
N PHE A 202 -0.90 0.66 -3.86
CA PHE A 202 -0.60 1.24 -2.55
C PHE A 202 -1.57 2.35 -2.15
N GLU A 203 -1.89 3.28 -3.05
CA GLU A 203 -2.88 4.32 -2.78
C GLU A 203 -4.25 3.74 -2.41
N SER A 204 -4.64 2.62 -3.04
CA SER A 204 -5.90 1.92 -2.77
C SER A 204 -5.91 1.24 -1.40
N ILE A 205 -4.80 0.61 -1.02
CA ILE A 205 -4.65 0.02 0.32
C ILE A 205 -4.72 1.14 1.38
N VAL A 206 -3.98 2.23 1.17
CA VAL A 206 -3.97 3.37 2.10
C VAL A 206 -5.35 4.02 2.21
N SER A 207 -6.07 4.19 1.09
CA SER A 207 -7.42 4.77 1.09
C SER A 207 -8.44 3.87 1.79
N GLY A 208 -8.37 2.55 1.59
CA GLY A 208 -9.27 1.60 2.25
C GLY A 208 -9.02 1.47 3.76
N VAL A 209 -7.74 1.51 4.19
CA VAL A 209 -7.35 1.44 5.60
C VAL A 209 -7.76 2.70 6.38
N ARG A 210 -7.69 3.89 5.75
CA ARG A 210 -8.05 5.20 6.35
C ARG A 210 -7.29 5.53 7.64
N PRO A 211 -5.96 5.74 7.60
CA PRO A 211 -5.25 6.25 8.76
C PRO A 211 -5.82 7.60 9.19
N SER A 212 -6.23 7.71 10.44
CA SER A 212 -6.82 8.91 11.05
C SER A 212 -5.77 9.91 11.56
N SER A 213 -4.52 9.46 11.76
CA SER A 213 -3.42 10.29 12.26
C SER A 213 -2.14 10.10 11.45
N ARG A 214 -1.22 11.07 11.52
CA ARG A 214 0.12 10.97 10.88
C ARG A 214 0.91 9.76 11.41
N LYS A 215 0.72 9.42 12.68
CA LYS A 215 1.38 8.29 13.33
C LYS A 215 0.84 6.94 12.81
N GLN A 216 -0.48 6.80 12.63
CA GLN A 216 -1.06 5.64 11.93
C GLN A 216 -0.59 5.53 10.48
N LEU A 217 -0.45 6.65 9.76
CA LEU A 217 0.11 6.65 8.42
C LEU A 217 1.58 6.17 8.41
N THR A 218 2.36 6.57 9.41
CA THR A 218 3.75 6.12 9.58
C THR A 218 3.81 4.63 9.87
N LEU A 219 2.98 4.15 10.79
CA LEU A 219 2.83 2.71 11.08
C LEU A 219 2.46 1.91 9.82
N LEU A 220 1.51 2.41 9.02
CA LEU A 220 1.12 1.76 7.77
C LEU A 220 2.29 1.70 6.77
N LYS A 221 3.09 2.77 6.66
CA LYS A 221 4.30 2.77 5.82
C LYS A 221 5.32 1.73 6.29
N LEU A 222 5.52 1.61 7.59
CA LEU A 222 6.42 0.61 8.18
C LEU A 222 5.93 -0.81 7.92
N ILE A 223 4.63 -1.08 8.07
CA ILE A 223 4.01 -2.38 7.76
C ILE A 223 4.18 -2.70 6.27
N VAL A 224 3.88 -1.76 5.38
CA VAL A 224 4.03 -1.94 3.92
C VAL A 224 5.49 -2.21 3.57
N PHE A 225 6.43 -1.46 4.15
CA PHE A 225 7.86 -1.67 3.96
C PHE A 225 8.29 -3.06 4.46
N ALA A 226 7.85 -3.47 5.65
CA ALA A 226 8.08 -4.81 6.18
C ALA A 226 7.54 -5.89 5.24
N ILE A 227 6.34 -5.67 4.68
CA ILE A 227 5.74 -6.61 3.73
C ILE A 227 6.62 -6.79 2.50
N PHE A 228 6.99 -5.68 1.87
CA PHE A 228 7.83 -5.70 0.68
C PHE A 228 9.22 -6.30 0.98
N TYR A 229 9.84 -5.91 2.10
CA TYR A 229 11.16 -6.39 2.48
C TYR A 229 11.17 -7.91 2.73
N GLY A 230 10.20 -8.42 3.49
CA GLY A 230 10.04 -9.85 3.74
C GLY A 230 9.71 -10.64 2.47
N PHE A 231 8.76 -10.16 1.68
CA PHE A 231 8.30 -10.89 0.51
C PHE A 231 9.35 -10.89 -0.62
N VAL A 232 10.06 -9.78 -0.85
CA VAL A 232 11.07 -9.68 -1.92
C VAL A 232 12.47 -10.08 -1.44
N ASN A 233 13.03 -9.31 -0.50
CA ASN A 233 14.47 -9.35 -0.21
C ASN A 233 14.82 -10.59 0.58
N ILE A 234 14.03 -10.87 1.61
CA ILE A 234 14.28 -12.01 2.49
C ILE A 234 14.08 -13.33 1.75
N ASN A 235 12.98 -13.50 1.02
CA ASN A 235 12.80 -14.72 0.20
C ASN A 235 13.90 -14.85 -0.87
N TRP A 236 14.38 -13.76 -1.47
CA TRP A 236 15.53 -13.83 -2.37
C TRP A 236 16.78 -14.34 -1.66
N ILE A 237 17.07 -13.82 -0.46
CA ILE A 237 18.18 -14.31 0.36
C ILE A 237 18.01 -15.79 0.69
N ASP A 238 16.80 -16.24 1.01
CA ASP A 238 16.49 -17.64 1.32
C ASP A 238 16.58 -18.57 0.12
N LEU A 239 16.32 -18.08 -1.08
CA LEU A 239 16.49 -18.87 -2.30
C LEU A 239 17.96 -19.01 -2.72
N PHE A 240 18.78 -17.97 -2.52
CA PHE A 240 20.11 -17.88 -3.14
C PHE A 240 21.30 -17.91 -2.18
N ALA A 241 21.13 -17.71 -0.88
CA ALA A 241 22.22 -17.53 0.09
C ALA A 241 22.26 -18.59 1.22
N THR A 242 21.78 -19.81 0.97
CA THR A 242 21.56 -20.86 2.00
C THR A 242 22.82 -21.56 2.52
N SER A 243 23.99 -21.33 1.95
CA SER A 243 25.20 -22.14 2.18
C SER A 243 26.11 -21.65 3.33
N ALA A 244 25.74 -20.60 4.05
CA ALA A 244 26.59 -20.03 5.11
C ALA A 244 26.49 -20.79 6.46
N PRO A 245 27.59 -21.06 7.16
CA PRO A 245 27.53 -21.57 8.54
C PRO A 245 26.73 -20.63 9.44
N GLY A 246 25.76 -21.18 10.20
CA GLY A 246 24.87 -20.35 11.01
C GLY A 246 23.85 -19.56 10.21
N TYR A 247 23.56 -20.00 8.98
CA TYR A 247 22.61 -19.39 8.04
C TYR A 247 21.34 -18.90 8.73
N HIS A 248 20.71 -19.72 9.57
CA HIS A 248 19.42 -19.38 10.15
C HIS A 248 19.49 -18.27 11.20
N ILE A 249 20.59 -18.17 11.97
CA ILE A 249 20.78 -17.03 12.88
C ILE A 249 21.04 -15.76 12.07
N TRP A 250 21.89 -15.84 11.06
CA TRP A 250 22.16 -14.71 10.17
C TRP A 250 20.87 -14.22 9.48
N LEU A 251 20.02 -15.15 9.05
CA LEU A 251 18.74 -14.84 8.44
C LEU A 251 17.79 -14.15 9.45
N ILE A 252 17.70 -14.64 10.69
CA ILE A 252 16.94 -13.99 11.77
C ILE A 252 17.43 -12.56 12.03
N LEU A 253 18.75 -12.34 12.07
CA LEU A 253 19.31 -10.99 12.22
C LEU A 253 18.93 -10.10 11.04
N THR A 254 18.93 -10.65 9.83
CA THR A 254 18.54 -9.93 8.61
C THR A 254 17.06 -9.54 8.63
N TYR A 255 16.17 -10.38 9.19
CA TYR A 255 14.76 -10.02 9.40
C TYR A 255 14.59 -8.76 10.24
N MET A 256 15.44 -8.59 11.25
CA MET A 256 15.39 -7.48 12.19
C MET A 256 16.14 -6.24 11.70
N ALA A 257 17.06 -6.38 10.73
CA ALA A 257 18.03 -5.35 10.39
C ALA A 257 17.41 -3.97 10.08
N PRO A 258 16.36 -3.83 9.23
CA PRO A 258 15.79 -2.51 8.95
C PRO A 258 15.17 -1.83 10.17
N PHE A 259 14.64 -2.62 11.11
CA PHE A 259 13.97 -2.11 12.31
C PHE A 259 14.93 -1.96 13.50
N GLY A 260 16.04 -2.70 13.50
CA GLY A 260 17.16 -2.45 14.41
C GLY A 260 17.74 -1.06 14.21
N VAL A 261 17.83 -0.60 12.94
CA VAL A 261 18.20 0.79 12.62
C VAL A 261 17.23 1.78 13.26
N LEU A 262 15.91 1.53 13.21
CA LEU A 262 14.94 2.38 13.89
C LEU A 262 15.20 2.44 15.40
N LEU A 263 15.49 1.30 16.04
CA LEU A 263 15.81 1.27 17.48
C LEU A 263 17.09 1.99 17.84
N VAL A 264 18.11 1.95 16.98
CA VAL A 264 19.37 2.67 17.19
C VAL A 264 19.14 4.18 17.15
N PHE A 265 18.34 4.68 16.20
CA PHE A 265 18.15 6.11 16.00
C PHE A 265 17.00 6.73 16.82
N GLN A 266 15.93 5.98 17.10
CA GLN A 266 14.75 6.45 17.84
C GLN A 266 14.72 5.97 19.30
N GLY A 267 15.66 5.10 19.67
CA GLY A 267 15.79 4.53 21.00
C GLY A 267 14.93 3.27 21.23
N LEU A 268 15.09 2.67 22.40
CA LEU A 268 14.46 1.39 22.75
C LEU A 268 12.99 1.51 23.19
N LYS A 269 12.37 2.69 23.13
CA LYS A 269 10.97 2.88 23.60
C LYS A 269 9.98 2.05 22.77
N ASP A 270 10.22 1.96 21.46
CA ASP A 270 9.33 1.30 20.51
C ASP A 270 9.84 -0.11 20.11
N TRP A 271 10.61 -0.78 20.98
CA TRP A 271 11.20 -2.10 20.70
C TRP A 271 10.17 -3.17 20.35
N GLN A 272 8.97 -3.10 20.94
CA GLN A 272 7.88 -4.03 20.67
C GLN A 272 7.38 -3.89 19.23
N LEU A 273 7.31 -2.65 18.73
CA LEU A 273 6.94 -2.40 17.34
C LEU A 273 8.01 -2.94 16.40
N ALA A 274 9.27 -2.60 16.63
CA ALA A 274 10.38 -3.08 15.80
C ALA A 274 10.44 -4.61 15.76
N LEU A 275 10.28 -5.27 16.91
CA LEU A 275 10.19 -6.72 17.00
C LEU A 275 9.00 -7.25 16.20
N SER A 276 7.81 -6.65 16.34
CA SER A 276 6.62 -7.09 15.58
C SER A 276 6.79 -6.94 14.07
N LEU A 277 7.46 -5.88 13.60
CA LEU A 277 7.75 -5.67 12.19
C LEU A 277 8.79 -6.68 11.66
N GLY A 278 9.80 -7.00 12.46
CA GLY A 278 10.75 -8.06 12.11
C GLY A 278 10.11 -9.46 12.12
N LEU A 279 9.19 -9.74 13.05
CA LEU A 279 8.41 -10.97 13.05
C LEU A 279 7.46 -11.06 11.84
N LEU A 280 6.90 -9.93 11.40
CA LEU A 280 6.12 -9.84 10.17
C LEU A 280 7.00 -10.15 8.94
N VAL A 281 8.21 -9.60 8.88
CA VAL A 281 9.20 -9.94 7.83
C VAL A 281 9.51 -11.44 7.83
N SER A 282 9.78 -12.01 8.99
CA SER A 282 10.02 -13.45 9.16
C SER A 282 8.83 -14.32 8.72
N LEU A 283 7.60 -13.90 9.06
CA LEU A 283 6.38 -14.59 8.67
C LEU A 283 6.20 -14.60 7.15
N LEU A 284 6.59 -13.52 6.48
CA LEU A 284 6.51 -13.40 5.02
C LEU A 284 7.59 -14.18 4.28
N ASN A 285 8.69 -14.53 4.95
CA ASN A 285 9.58 -15.56 4.43
C ASN A 285 8.80 -16.87 4.32
N ASP A 286 8.26 -17.38 5.43
CA ASP A 286 7.68 -18.72 5.44
C ASP A 286 6.40 -18.84 4.62
N VAL A 287 5.57 -17.79 4.57
CA VAL A 287 4.34 -17.78 3.75
C VAL A 287 4.62 -17.36 2.31
N GLY A 288 5.61 -16.50 2.10
CA GLY A 288 5.92 -15.91 0.80
C GLY A 288 6.93 -16.68 -0.02
N TYR A 289 7.69 -17.61 0.58
CA TYR A 289 8.76 -18.34 -0.08
C TYR A 289 8.25 -19.08 -1.31
N TYR A 290 7.12 -19.80 -1.21
CA TYR A 290 6.52 -20.45 -2.36
C TYR A 290 6.23 -19.45 -3.48
N PHE A 291 5.48 -18.40 -3.18
CA PHE A 291 5.04 -17.45 -4.20
C PHE A 291 6.22 -16.71 -4.79
N THR A 292 7.24 -16.44 -3.98
CA THR A 292 8.45 -15.78 -4.44
C THR A 292 9.30 -16.69 -5.30
N GLY A 293 9.55 -17.91 -4.87
CA GLY A 293 10.27 -18.91 -5.65
C GLY A 293 9.56 -19.21 -6.96
N ASP A 294 8.29 -19.61 -6.89
CA ASP A 294 7.47 -20.06 -8.02
C ASP A 294 7.14 -18.92 -8.98
N LEU A 295 6.54 -17.82 -8.48
CA LEU A 295 6.10 -16.74 -9.36
C LEU A 295 7.24 -15.85 -9.82
N LEU A 296 8.31 -15.67 -9.03
CA LEU A 296 9.32 -14.62 -9.29
C LEU A 296 10.66 -15.15 -9.78
N PHE A 297 10.97 -16.42 -9.48
CA PHE A 297 12.28 -16.99 -9.80
C PHE A 297 12.19 -18.37 -10.49
N GLY A 298 10.98 -18.86 -10.79
CA GLY A 298 10.76 -20.12 -11.51
C GLY A 298 11.05 -21.39 -10.69
N PHE A 299 11.14 -21.30 -9.37
CA PHE A 299 11.25 -22.47 -8.50
C PHE A 299 9.89 -23.12 -8.29
N HIS A 300 9.56 -24.07 -9.15
CA HIS A 300 8.32 -24.82 -9.06
C HIS A 300 8.35 -25.83 -7.91
N VAL A 301 7.66 -25.49 -6.82
CA VAL A 301 7.35 -26.42 -5.73
C VAL A 301 5.88 -26.83 -5.85
N PRO A 302 5.46 -28.03 -5.44
CA PRO A 302 4.04 -28.33 -5.32
C PRO A 302 3.40 -27.54 -4.17
N LEU A 303 2.46 -26.63 -4.49
CA LEU A 303 1.84 -25.71 -3.51
C LEU A 303 1.20 -26.44 -2.33
N VAL A 304 0.39 -27.46 -2.60
CA VAL A 304 -0.40 -28.13 -1.56
C VAL A 304 0.49 -28.87 -0.55
N PRO A 305 1.45 -29.73 -0.97
CA PRO A 305 2.40 -30.35 -0.05
C PRO A 305 3.24 -29.33 0.72
N TRP A 306 3.69 -28.25 0.07
CA TRP A 306 4.48 -27.21 0.72
C TRP A 306 3.67 -26.50 1.82
N LEU A 307 2.44 -26.08 1.52
CA LEU A 307 1.54 -25.47 2.50
C LEU A 307 1.22 -26.44 3.65
N ALA A 308 0.99 -27.72 3.36
CA ALA A 308 0.74 -28.72 4.39
C ALA A 308 1.92 -28.86 5.35
N GLY A 309 3.15 -28.82 4.82
CA GLY A 309 4.38 -28.79 5.61
C GLY A 309 4.45 -27.54 6.48
N GLN A 310 4.36 -26.35 5.89
CA GLN A 310 4.49 -25.08 6.60
C GLN A 310 3.41 -24.90 7.69
N LEU A 311 2.16 -25.27 7.42
CA LEU A 311 1.03 -25.07 8.34
C LEU A 311 0.91 -26.15 9.43
N GLY A 312 1.82 -27.13 9.47
CA GLY A 312 1.84 -28.14 10.54
C GLY A 312 0.96 -29.37 10.31
N PHE A 313 0.43 -29.55 9.11
CA PHE A 313 -0.47 -30.66 8.79
C PHE A 313 0.26 -31.99 8.53
N LEU A 314 1.60 -31.98 8.43
CA LEU A 314 2.41 -33.20 8.24
C LEU A 314 3.00 -33.75 9.55
N GLY A 315 2.56 -33.26 10.72
CA GLY A 315 2.96 -33.76 12.02
C GLY A 315 4.48 -33.65 12.29
N ASN A 316 5.11 -34.74 12.69
CA ASN A 316 6.54 -34.80 13.02
C ASN A 316 7.47 -34.92 11.80
N THR A 317 6.94 -34.79 10.57
CA THR A 317 7.77 -34.78 9.36
C THR A 317 8.78 -33.63 9.43
N VAL A 318 10.08 -33.95 9.30
CA VAL A 318 11.16 -32.95 9.30
C VAL A 318 11.17 -32.23 7.96
N LEU A 319 11.04 -30.90 7.99
CA LEU A 319 11.06 -30.06 6.79
C LEU A 319 12.48 -29.63 6.42
N PHE A 320 13.27 -29.23 7.43
CA PHE A 320 14.67 -28.87 7.29
C PHE A 320 15.38 -28.96 8.65
N VAL A 321 16.69 -28.79 8.65
CA VAL A 321 17.49 -28.73 9.87
C VAL A 321 17.88 -27.28 10.11
N PHE A 322 17.46 -26.73 11.25
CA PHE A 322 17.90 -25.40 11.67
C PHE A 322 19.40 -25.41 11.91
N GLN A 323 20.11 -24.42 11.36
CA GLN A 323 21.56 -24.27 11.52
C GLN A 323 21.87 -22.98 12.27
N GLY A 324 22.12 -23.11 13.57
CA GLY A 324 22.48 -22.01 14.47
C GLY A 324 23.99 -21.76 14.59
N GLY A 325 24.80 -22.34 13.71
CA GLY A 325 26.26 -22.29 13.76
C GLY A 325 26.79 -23.37 14.70
N PHE A 326 26.65 -23.17 16.01
CA PHE A 326 27.14 -24.11 17.04
C PHE A 326 26.16 -25.21 17.42
N PHE A 327 24.91 -25.13 16.97
CA PHE A 327 23.88 -26.12 17.24
C PHE A 327 22.98 -26.29 16.02
N THR A 328 22.41 -27.49 15.92
CA THR A 328 21.44 -27.85 14.89
C THR A 328 20.30 -28.64 15.51
N PHE A 329 19.08 -28.44 15.02
CA PHE A 329 17.96 -29.27 15.41
C PHE A 329 16.98 -29.44 14.24
N PRO A 330 16.27 -30.57 14.15
CA PRO A 330 15.29 -30.79 13.10
C PRO A 330 14.06 -29.91 13.32
N VAL A 331 13.63 -29.19 12.29
CA VAL A 331 12.39 -28.42 12.29
C VAL A 331 11.29 -29.28 11.69
N THR A 332 10.37 -29.74 12.54
CA THR A 332 9.21 -30.52 12.10
C THR A 332 8.10 -29.63 11.56
N SER A 333 7.20 -30.21 10.77
CA SER A 333 5.99 -29.52 10.28
C SER A 333 5.20 -28.92 11.44
N THR A 334 4.93 -29.67 12.51
CA THR A 334 4.24 -29.13 13.70
C THR A 334 4.97 -27.95 14.34
N LEU A 335 6.30 -28.00 14.46
CA LEU A 335 7.09 -26.90 15.02
C LEU A 335 7.00 -25.64 14.12
N MET A 336 7.06 -25.84 12.80
CA MET A 336 6.90 -24.76 11.83
C MET A 336 5.51 -24.12 11.92
N GLY A 337 4.45 -24.93 11.89
CA GLY A 337 3.07 -24.45 12.01
C GLY A 337 2.86 -23.67 13.31
N LEU A 338 3.32 -24.21 14.44
CA LEU A 338 3.25 -23.53 15.74
C LEU A 338 3.96 -22.18 15.73
N SER A 339 5.15 -22.10 15.11
CA SER A 339 5.91 -20.86 14.95
C SER A 339 5.16 -19.83 14.10
N ILE A 340 4.58 -20.25 12.97
CA ILE A 340 3.78 -19.38 12.08
C ILE A 340 2.56 -18.84 12.84
N TYR A 341 1.76 -19.71 13.48
CA TYR A 341 0.56 -19.28 14.21
C TYR A 341 0.89 -18.36 15.39
N SER A 342 1.97 -18.64 16.12
CA SER A 342 2.43 -17.78 17.22
C SER A 342 2.83 -16.39 16.73
N ARG A 343 3.57 -16.31 15.61
CA ARG A 343 3.94 -15.03 14.99
C ARG A 343 2.72 -14.26 14.49
N ILE A 344 1.77 -14.91 13.83
CA ILE A 344 0.50 -14.27 13.42
C ILE A 344 -0.21 -13.65 14.62
N ALA A 345 -0.35 -14.40 15.71
CA ALA A 345 -1.01 -13.92 16.92
C ALA A 345 -0.29 -12.69 17.52
N VAL A 346 1.03 -12.77 17.70
CA VAL A 346 1.85 -11.69 18.27
C VAL A 346 1.84 -10.45 17.37
N VAL A 347 2.11 -10.61 16.08
CA VAL A 347 2.13 -9.50 15.10
C VAL A 347 0.77 -8.82 15.06
N THR A 348 -0.33 -9.59 14.99
CA THR A 348 -1.68 -9.03 14.97
C THR A 348 -1.98 -8.25 16.24
N ALA A 349 -1.70 -8.84 17.42
CA ALA A 349 -1.96 -8.20 18.70
C ALA A 349 -1.17 -6.89 18.88
N VAL A 350 0.13 -6.91 18.58
CA VAL A 350 1.02 -5.75 18.74
C VAL A 350 0.68 -4.65 17.71
N LEU A 351 0.53 -4.99 16.43
CA LEU A 351 0.18 -3.99 15.41
C LEU A 351 -1.22 -3.40 15.66
N PHE A 352 -2.18 -4.20 16.13
CA PHE A 352 -3.50 -3.70 16.52
C PHE A 352 -3.42 -2.73 17.70
N HIS A 353 -2.61 -3.04 18.71
CA HIS A 353 -2.37 -2.13 19.84
C HIS A 353 -1.81 -0.78 19.37
N TRP A 354 -0.74 -0.78 18.57
CA TRP A 354 -0.14 0.45 18.04
C TRP A 354 -1.06 1.20 17.07
N TRP A 355 -1.91 0.48 16.34
CA TRP A 355 -2.92 1.10 15.50
C TRP A 355 -3.97 1.86 16.34
N ARG A 356 -4.39 1.29 17.47
CA ARG A 356 -5.41 1.87 18.36
C ARG A 356 -4.87 3.01 19.23
N TYR A 357 -3.60 2.92 19.64
CA TYR A 357 -2.94 3.92 20.51
C TYR A 357 -1.75 4.59 19.81
N PRO A 358 -1.97 5.25 18.66
CA PRO A 358 -0.87 5.80 17.88
C PRO A 358 -0.15 6.95 18.59
N SER A 359 -0.77 7.57 19.61
CA SER A 359 -0.14 8.62 20.42
C SER A 359 1.15 8.19 21.09
N GLU A 360 1.32 6.90 21.35
CA GLU A 360 2.48 6.34 22.07
C GLU A 360 3.73 6.22 21.20
N LEU A 361 3.58 6.22 19.86
CA LEU A 361 4.72 6.16 18.93
C LEU A 361 5.62 7.38 19.11
N VAL A 362 6.90 7.17 19.36
CA VAL A 362 7.89 8.25 19.48
C VAL A 362 8.29 8.64 18.06
N ALA A 363 7.52 9.56 17.47
CA ALA A 363 7.69 10.02 16.09
C ALA A 363 8.97 10.86 15.90
#